data_AF-A0A9D4WPJ3-F1
#
_entry.id   AF-A0A9D4WPJ3-F1
#
_cell.length_a   1.000
_cell.length_b   1.000
_cell.length_c   1.000
_cell.angle_alpha   90.00
_cell.angle_beta   90.00
_cell.angle_gamma   90.00
#
_symmetry.space_group_name_H-M   'P 1'
#
loop_
_entity.id
_entity.type
_entity.pdbx_description
1 polymer ?
#
loop_
_entity_poly.entity_id
_entity_poly.type
_entity_poly.pdbx_seq_one_letter_code
_entity_poly.pdbx_strand_id
1 'polypeptide(L)'
;MNAEGVISDLSVKIQGHELKVPVFLLPVAGADMILGASWLATLGPHVADYASLTLKFFLNGKFVTLEGEKVPRPSVAQLNHLKRLQNTDVIAEWFTIQWLKSNVVEDMFKELPTDTKPEISRLLHTYKAVFNTPVALPPDRSHNHHIPLMEGSNPVKVKPYRYPHSQKTQIEQMIHEMLHQEPECQFIQQVKEVLKSDNH
;
A
#
# COMPACT_ATOMS: atom_id res chain seq x y z
N MET A 1 16.13 29.44 -0.95
CA MET A 1 16.03 28.92 0.42
C MET A 1 16.32 30.08 1.35
N ASN A 2 15.35 30.55 2.11
CA ASN A 2 15.56 31.61 3.10
C ASN A 2 15.80 30.93 4.45
N ALA A 3 16.93 31.21 5.09
CA ALA A 3 17.21 30.74 6.44
C ALA A 3 16.35 31.52 7.44
N GLU A 4 15.75 30.83 8.41
CA GLU A 4 14.92 31.43 9.46
C GLU A 4 15.75 32.15 10.53
N GLY A 5 17.04 31.81 10.62
CA GLY A 5 17.99 32.42 11.54
C GLY A 5 19.40 31.85 11.39
N VAL A 6 20.36 32.49 12.05
CA VAL A 6 21.75 32.06 12.11
C VAL A 6 22.18 31.94 13.56
N ILE A 7 22.77 30.81 13.92
CA ILE A 7 23.43 30.61 15.21
C ILE A 7 24.93 30.50 14.93
N SER A 8 25.70 31.45 15.46
CA SER A 8 27.11 31.64 15.09
C SER A 8 28.04 30.62 15.73
N ASP A 9 27.73 30.12 16.93
CA ASP A 9 28.58 29.22 17.71
C ASP A 9 27.71 28.16 18.42
N LEU A 10 27.24 27.17 17.66
CA LEU A 10 26.51 26.03 18.22
C LEU A 10 27.53 24.93 18.61
N SER A 11 27.55 24.56 19.88
CA SER A 11 28.33 23.40 20.34
C SER A 11 27.53 22.12 20.11
N VAL A 12 28.07 21.22 19.28
CA VAL A 12 27.44 19.94 18.93
C VAL A 12 28.38 18.79 19.26
N LYS A 13 27.82 17.73 19.84
CA LYS A 13 28.57 16.50 20.13
C LYS A 13 28.29 15.45 19.07
N ILE A 14 29.30 15.11 18.27
CA ILE A 14 29.22 14.09 17.22
C ILE A 14 30.19 12.96 17.56
N GLN A 15 29.68 11.74 17.72
CA GLN A 15 30.49 10.54 18.03
C GLN A 15 31.43 10.72 19.24
N GLY A 16 30.99 11.49 20.24
CA GLY A 16 31.77 11.76 21.44
C GLY A 16 32.71 12.98 21.34
N HIS A 17 32.82 13.61 20.17
CA HIS A 17 33.64 14.81 19.95
C HIS A 17 32.78 16.07 19.95
N GLU A 18 33.25 17.11 20.65
CA GLU A 18 32.58 18.41 20.70
C GLU A 18 33.11 19.32 19.59
N LEU A 19 32.19 19.87 18.80
CA LEU A 19 32.45 20.69 17.62
C LEU A 19 31.67 21.99 17.73
N LYS A 20 32.33 23.10 17.43
CA LYS A 20 31.71 24.42 17.35
C LYS A 20 31.46 24.77 15.90
N VAL A 21 30.19 24.93 15.53
CA VAL A 21 29.78 25.13 14.14
C VAL A 21 28.78 26.27 14.00
N PRO A 22 28.95 27.17 13.01
CA PRO A 22 27.90 28.10 12.64
C PRO A 22 26.81 27.35 11.87
N VAL A 23 25.55 27.50 12.28
CA VAL A 23 24.40 26.83 11.65
C VAL A 23 23.35 27.81 11.16
N PHE A 24 22.71 27.45 10.05
CA PHE A 24 21.55 28.15 9.50
C PHE A 24 20.31 27.31 9.77
N LEU A 25 19.27 27.94 10.31
CA LEU A 25 17.98 27.27 10.54
C LEU A 25 17.22 27.19 9.22
N LEU A 26 16.91 25.97 8.79
CA LEU A 26 16.18 25.69 7.57
C LEU A 26 14.96 24.82 7.91
N PRO A 27 13.76 25.12 7.39
CA PRO A 27 12.58 24.28 7.55
C PRO A 27 12.68 23.07 6.60
N VAL A 28 13.57 22.13 6.90
CA VAL A 28 13.78 20.90 6.12
C VAL A 28 13.40 19.66 6.94
N ALA A 29 12.69 18.72 6.31
CA ALA A 29 12.39 17.42 6.89
C ALA A 29 13.48 16.41 6.47
N GLY A 30 13.95 15.59 7.42
CA GLY A 30 14.78 14.41 7.12
C GLY A 30 16.21 14.43 7.66
N ALA A 31 16.71 15.54 8.22
CA ALA A 31 17.98 15.58 8.93
C ALA A 31 17.97 16.68 10.00
N ASP A 32 18.50 16.38 11.19
CA ASP A 32 18.56 17.36 12.29
C ASP A 32 19.62 18.45 12.05
N MET A 33 20.73 18.09 11.39
CA MET A 33 21.82 19.03 11.06
C MET A 33 22.60 18.55 9.83
N ILE A 34 22.92 19.49 8.93
CA ILE A 34 23.76 19.23 7.75
C ILE A 34 25.06 20.04 7.87
N LEU A 35 26.18 19.33 7.96
CA LEU A 35 27.51 19.96 7.95
C LEU A 35 28.00 20.08 6.51
N GLY A 36 27.96 21.30 5.99
CA GLY A 36 28.34 21.60 4.60
C GLY A 36 29.81 21.95 4.41
N ALA A 37 30.14 22.38 3.19
CA ALA A 37 31.49 22.79 2.81
C ALA A 37 32.04 23.97 3.64
N SER A 38 31.17 24.86 4.13
CA SER A 38 31.55 25.97 5.02
C SER A 38 32.20 25.47 6.31
N TRP A 39 31.64 24.41 6.90
CA TRP A 39 32.23 23.78 8.07
C TRP A 39 33.51 23.01 7.72
N LEU A 40 33.53 22.24 6.63
CA LEU A 40 34.74 21.52 6.20
C LEU A 40 35.92 22.46 5.97
N ALA A 41 35.68 23.68 5.47
CA ALA A 41 36.71 24.69 5.29
C ALA A 41 37.37 25.13 6.62
N THR A 42 36.69 25.00 7.76
CA THR A 42 37.24 25.35 9.09
C THR A 42 38.22 24.31 9.62
N LEU A 43 38.17 23.07 9.13
CA LEU A 43 38.98 21.96 9.63
C LEU A 43 40.41 21.96 9.09
N GLY A 44 40.68 22.73 8.02
CA GLY A 44 41.96 22.68 7.31
C GLY A 44 42.15 21.34 6.57
N PRO A 45 43.40 20.86 6.42
CA PRO A 45 43.70 19.59 5.76
C PRO A 45 42.96 18.43 6.42
N HIS A 46 42.18 17.71 5.63
CA HIS A 46 41.42 16.54 6.06
C HIS A 46 41.49 15.44 5.00
N VAL A 47 41.26 14.21 5.43
CA VAL A 47 41.20 13.02 4.58
C VAL A 47 39.78 12.48 4.64
N ALA A 48 39.11 12.44 3.49
CA ALA A 48 37.79 11.82 3.34
C ALA A 48 37.93 10.54 2.53
N ASP A 49 37.48 9.41 3.08
CA ASP A 49 37.31 8.16 2.36
C ASP A 49 35.81 7.90 2.19
N TYR A 50 35.32 8.19 0.98
CA TYR A 50 33.91 8.03 0.63
C TYR A 50 33.48 6.56 0.49
N ALA A 51 34.42 5.62 0.31
CA ALA A 51 34.09 4.19 0.23
C ALA A 51 33.85 3.60 1.62
N SER A 52 34.67 3.97 2.62
CA SER A 52 34.46 3.60 4.02
C SER A 52 33.55 4.56 4.79
N LEU A 53 33.13 5.67 4.16
CA LEU A 53 32.40 6.77 4.77
C LEU A 53 33.13 7.37 5.98
N THR A 54 34.45 7.54 5.92
CA THR A 54 35.23 8.12 7.03
C THR A 54 35.76 9.51 6.71
N LEU A 55 35.75 10.39 7.72
CA LEU A 55 36.29 11.74 7.63
C LEU A 55 37.28 11.96 8.77
N LYS A 56 38.56 12.12 8.44
CA LYS A 56 39.65 12.31 9.40
C LYS A 56 40.25 13.71 9.28
N PHE A 57 40.32 14.43 10.38
CA PHE A 57 40.86 15.79 10.44
C PHE A 57 41.59 16.06 11.76
N PHE A 58 42.33 17.16 11.83
CA PHE A 58 43.07 17.55 13.02
C PHE A 58 42.32 18.66 13.75
N LEU A 59 41.98 18.42 15.02
CA LEU A 59 41.26 19.37 15.86
C LEU A 59 41.81 19.37 17.29
N ASN A 60 42.03 20.54 17.86
CA ASN A 60 42.47 20.72 19.26
C ASN A 60 43.70 19.87 19.63
N GLY A 61 44.67 19.74 18.71
CA GLY A 61 45.90 18.98 18.95
C GLY A 61 45.77 17.46 18.76
N LYS A 62 44.62 16.95 18.31
CA LYS A 62 44.36 15.52 18.14
C LYS A 62 43.75 15.21 16.78
N PHE A 63 44.08 14.05 16.22
CA PHE A 63 43.35 13.51 15.07
C PHE A 63 41.98 12.98 15.51
N VAL A 64 40.93 13.49 14.89
CA VAL A 64 39.55 13.05 15.05
C VAL A 64 39.14 12.32 13.77
N THR A 65 38.47 11.18 13.90
CA THR A 65 37.90 10.43 12.79
C THR A 65 36.40 10.30 13.04
N LEU A 66 35.59 10.78 12.11
CA LEU A 66 34.14 10.54 12.08
C LEU A 66 33.86 9.37 11.14
N GLU A 67 32.99 8.46 11.55
CA GLU A 67 32.58 7.30 10.77
C GLU A 67 31.13 7.41 10.29
N GLY A 68 30.85 7.14 9.02
CA GLY A 68 29.49 7.14 8.50
C GLY A 68 28.68 5.99 9.08
N GLU A 69 27.40 6.22 9.26
CA GLU A 69 26.49 5.17 9.69
C GLU A 69 26.35 4.12 8.59
N LYS A 70 26.73 2.87 8.89
CA LYS A 70 26.53 1.75 7.98
C LYS A 70 25.05 1.44 7.96
N VAL A 71 24.34 1.87 6.91
CA VAL A 71 22.94 1.47 6.70
C VAL A 71 22.91 -0.06 6.72
N PRO A 72 22.28 -0.70 7.72
CA PRO A 72 22.21 -2.14 7.76
C PRO A 72 21.47 -2.60 6.52
N ARG A 73 22.12 -3.47 5.73
CA ARG A 73 21.45 -4.06 4.57
C ARG A 73 20.19 -4.78 5.06
N PRO A 74 19.05 -4.64 4.36
CA PRO A 74 17.85 -5.39 4.72
C PRO A 74 18.21 -6.87 4.75
N SER A 75 18.04 -7.52 5.90
CA SER A 75 18.20 -8.97 6.03
C SER A 75 16.83 -9.61 6.09
N VAL A 76 16.71 -10.81 5.52
CA VAL A 76 15.47 -11.58 5.59
C VAL A 76 15.24 -11.97 7.05
N ALA A 77 14.15 -11.46 7.62
CA ALA A 77 13.75 -11.81 8.99
C ALA A 77 12.86 -13.07 8.97
N GLN A 78 13.11 -13.98 9.90
CA GLN A 78 12.19 -15.09 10.16
C GLN A 78 11.01 -14.60 11.04
N LEU A 79 9.85 -15.26 10.93
CA LEU A 79 8.62 -14.86 11.65
C LEU A 79 8.79 -14.81 13.18
N ASN A 80 9.54 -15.75 13.75
CA ASN A 80 9.91 -15.79 15.16
C ASN A 80 10.76 -14.58 15.59
N HIS A 81 11.63 -14.05 14.73
CA HIS A 81 12.35 -12.80 15.01
C HIS A 81 11.41 -11.61 15.05
N LEU A 82 10.48 -11.50 14.11
CA LEU A 82 9.48 -10.42 14.09
C LEU A 82 8.58 -10.46 15.34
N LYS A 83 8.11 -11.65 15.73
CA LYS A 83 7.34 -11.84 16.97
C LYS A 83 8.12 -11.44 18.21
N ARG A 84 9.41 -11.80 18.28
CA ARG A 84 10.27 -11.38 19.41
C ARG A 84 10.37 -9.87 19.47
N LEU A 85 10.67 -9.22 18.34
CA LEU A 85 10.85 -7.77 18.28
C LEU A 85 9.58 -7.00 18.70
N GLN A 86 8.40 -7.52 18.34
CA GLN A 86 7.11 -6.98 18.79
C GLN A 86 6.88 -7.15 20.30
N ASN A 87 7.31 -8.27 20.88
CA ASN A 87 7.11 -8.56 22.30
C ASN A 87 8.16 -7.93 23.23
N THR A 88 9.26 -7.40 22.68
CA THR A 88 10.35 -6.81 23.46
C THR A 88 10.41 -5.28 23.39
N ASP A 89 9.38 -4.62 22.83
CA ASP A 89 9.34 -3.15 22.60
C ASP A 89 10.61 -2.60 21.90
N VAL A 90 11.23 -3.41 21.03
CA VAL A 90 12.43 -3.00 20.27
C VAL A 90 12.06 -2.25 18.99
N ILE A 91 10.82 -2.37 18.53
CA ILE A 91 10.32 -1.71 17.32
C ILE A 91 9.22 -0.73 17.73
N ALA A 92 9.36 0.53 17.31
CA ALA A 92 8.33 1.55 17.50
C ALA A 92 7.17 1.40 16.50
N GLU A 93 7.50 1.17 15.21
CA GLU A 93 6.53 1.13 14.12
C GLU A 93 6.93 0.10 13.06
N TRP A 94 5.93 -0.42 12.34
CA TRP A 94 6.10 -1.38 11.26
C TRP A 94 5.46 -0.84 9.99
N PHE A 95 6.19 -0.95 8.88
CA PHE A 95 5.72 -0.52 7.56
C PHE A 95 5.79 -1.70 6.61
N THR A 96 4.77 -1.84 5.76
CA THR A 96 4.76 -2.81 4.66
C THR A 96 4.82 -2.06 3.35
N ILE A 97 5.72 -2.47 2.46
CA ILE A 97 5.79 -1.98 1.09
C ILE A 97 5.24 -3.10 0.22
N GLN A 98 4.11 -2.84 -0.42
CA GLN A 98 3.52 -3.76 -1.39
C GLN A 98 3.65 -3.18 -2.79
N TRP A 99 4.13 -3.99 -3.72
CA TRP A 99 4.01 -3.66 -5.13
C TRP A 99 2.56 -3.85 -5.55
N LEU A 100 1.83 -2.75 -5.73
CA LEU A 100 0.51 -2.81 -6.33
C LEU A 100 0.69 -2.96 -7.84
N LYS A 101 0.32 -4.12 -8.41
CA LYS A 101 0.14 -4.19 -9.87
C LYS A 101 -0.96 -3.18 -10.22
N SER A 102 -0.65 -2.28 -11.14
CA SER A 102 -1.63 -1.29 -11.60
C SER A 102 -2.82 -2.05 -12.17
N ASN A 103 -4.03 -1.74 -11.69
CA ASN A 103 -5.30 -2.18 -12.29
C ASN A 103 -5.54 -1.51 -13.65
N VAL A 104 -4.50 -1.33 -14.47
CA VAL A 104 -4.75 -1.25 -15.90
C VAL A 104 -5.35 -2.60 -16.22
N VAL A 105 -6.50 -2.60 -16.90
CA VAL A 105 -7.01 -3.81 -17.56
C VAL A 105 -5.87 -4.26 -18.47
N GLU A 106 -5.01 -5.15 -17.97
CA GLU A 106 -4.09 -5.91 -18.78
C GLU A 106 -5.02 -6.54 -19.79
N ASP A 107 -4.89 -6.06 -21.02
CA ASP A 107 -5.68 -6.57 -22.10
C ASP A 107 -5.40 -8.07 -22.12
N MET A 108 -6.33 -8.90 -21.64
CA MET A 108 -6.09 -10.34 -21.47
C MET A 108 -5.67 -11.01 -22.79
N PHE A 109 -5.85 -10.31 -23.90
CA PHE A 109 -5.49 -10.70 -25.25
C PHE A 109 -4.15 -10.10 -25.75
N LYS A 110 -3.41 -9.33 -24.95
CA LYS A 110 -2.05 -8.85 -25.28
C LYS A 110 -1.00 -9.97 -25.24
N GLU A 111 -1.24 -11.01 -24.44
CA GLU A 111 -0.36 -12.17 -24.29
C GLU A 111 -1.12 -13.46 -24.61
N LEU A 112 -1.76 -13.54 -25.77
CA LEU A 112 -2.17 -14.84 -26.28
C LEU A 112 -0.90 -15.69 -26.53
N PRO A 113 -0.83 -16.94 -26.04
CA PRO A 113 0.31 -17.81 -26.29
C PRO A 113 0.62 -17.88 -27.79
N THR A 114 1.90 -17.80 -28.15
CA THR A 114 2.36 -17.84 -29.56
C THR A 114 1.90 -19.08 -30.33
N ASP A 115 1.49 -20.13 -29.61
CA ASP A 115 0.98 -21.40 -30.14
C ASP A 115 -0.54 -21.37 -30.46
N THR A 116 -1.20 -20.22 -30.32
CA THR A 116 -2.63 -20.10 -30.67
C THR A 116 -2.84 -20.06 -32.19
N LYS A 117 -3.66 -20.99 -32.70
CA LYS A 117 -4.05 -21.00 -34.12
C LYS A 117 -4.69 -19.66 -34.51
N PRO A 118 -4.38 -19.10 -35.69
CA PRO A 118 -4.81 -17.76 -36.09
C PRO A 118 -6.34 -17.60 -36.14
N GLU A 119 -7.07 -18.68 -36.43
CA GLU A 119 -8.55 -18.67 -36.44
C GLU A 119 -9.15 -18.45 -35.05
N ILE A 120 -8.55 -19.05 -34.01
CA ILE A 120 -9.00 -18.92 -32.62
C ILE A 120 -8.68 -17.52 -32.12
N SER A 121 -7.47 -17.01 -32.40
CA SER A 121 -7.07 -15.65 -32.00
C SER A 121 -8.00 -14.60 -32.62
N ARG A 122 -8.38 -14.77 -33.90
CA ARG A 122 -9.35 -13.90 -34.55
C ARG A 122 -10.72 -13.95 -33.87
N LEU A 123 -11.22 -15.15 -33.54
CA LEU A 123 -12.50 -15.34 -32.86
C LEU A 123 -12.52 -14.68 -31.47
N LEU A 124 -11.45 -14.89 -30.70
CA LEU A 124 -11.27 -14.32 -29.36
C LEU A 124 -11.25 -12.79 -29.38
N HIS A 125 -10.53 -12.18 -30.33
CA HIS A 125 -10.57 -10.73 -30.51
C HIS A 125 -11.94 -10.24 -30.95
N THR A 126 -12.63 -10.97 -31.84
CA THR A 126 -13.96 -10.60 -32.35
C THR A 126 -15.00 -10.57 -31.23
N TYR A 127 -14.97 -11.54 -30.31
CA TYR A 127 -15.94 -11.66 -29.21
C TYR A 127 -15.36 -11.24 -27.85
N LYS A 128 -14.32 -10.41 -27.83
CA LYS A 128 -13.67 -9.91 -26.61
C LYS A 128 -14.67 -9.36 -25.60
N ALA A 129 -15.69 -8.65 -26.08
CA ALA A 129 -16.73 -8.06 -25.24
C ALA A 129 -17.56 -9.09 -24.44
N VAL A 130 -17.66 -10.34 -24.88
CA VAL A 130 -18.40 -11.41 -24.19
C VAL A 130 -17.71 -11.82 -22.87
N PHE A 131 -16.39 -11.63 -22.78
CA PHE A 131 -15.60 -11.97 -21.61
C PHE A 131 -15.45 -10.83 -20.60
N ASN A 132 -15.99 -9.64 -20.92
CA ASN A 132 -16.01 -8.54 -19.96
C ASN A 132 -16.97 -8.88 -18.82
N THR A 133 -16.62 -8.47 -17.60
CA THR A 133 -17.56 -8.52 -16.49
C THR A 133 -18.80 -7.69 -16.84
N PRO A 134 -20.01 -8.27 -16.84
CA PRO A 134 -21.22 -7.53 -17.15
C PRO A 134 -21.45 -6.46 -16.08
N VAL A 135 -21.64 -5.22 -16.51
CA VAL A 135 -21.85 -4.05 -15.63
C VAL A 135 -23.33 -3.66 -15.55
N ALA A 136 -24.18 -4.24 -16.41
CA ALA A 136 -25.60 -3.93 -16.50
C ALA A 136 -26.42 -5.19 -16.80
N LEU A 137 -27.74 -5.09 -16.63
CA LEU A 137 -28.66 -6.15 -17.02
C LEU A 137 -28.47 -6.52 -18.49
N PRO A 138 -28.68 -7.80 -18.85
CA PRO A 138 -28.79 -8.20 -20.24
C PRO A 138 -29.84 -7.34 -20.95
N PRO A 139 -29.60 -6.95 -22.22
CA PRO A 139 -30.59 -6.23 -23.00
C PRO A 139 -31.89 -7.05 -23.12
N ASP A 140 -33.01 -6.35 -23.26
CA ASP A 140 -34.32 -6.97 -23.38
C ASP A 140 -34.35 -7.94 -24.58
N ARG A 141 -34.90 -9.13 -24.36
CA ARG A 141 -34.92 -10.21 -25.35
C ARG A 141 -36.36 -10.45 -25.78
N SER A 142 -36.56 -10.82 -27.05
CA SER A 142 -37.89 -11.18 -27.57
C SER A 142 -38.57 -12.33 -26.82
N HIS A 143 -37.79 -13.14 -26.11
CA HIS A 143 -38.26 -14.22 -25.26
C HIS A 143 -37.84 -13.91 -23.83
N ASN A 144 -38.74 -13.29 -23.08
CA ASN A 144 -38.56 -13.12 -21.64
C ASN A 144 -39.08 -14.38 -20.93
N HIS A 145 -38.25 -14.98 -20.07
CA HIS A 145 -38.62 -16.18 -19.34
C HIS A 145 -39.53 -15.78 -18.17
N HIS A 146 -40.84 -15.90 -18.36
CA HIS A 146 -41.80 -15.76 -17.28
C HIS A 146 -41.93 -17.10 -16.52
N ILE A 147 -42.01 -17.04 -15.18
CA ILE A 147 -42.34 -18.19 -14.34
C ILE A 147 -43.87 -18.25 -14.23
N PRO A 148 -44.57 -19.14 -14.97
CA PRO A 148 -46.02 -19.22 -14.89
C PRO A 148 -46.45 -19.69 -13.49
N LEU A 149 -47.26 -18.88 -12.82
CA LEU A 149 -47.87 -19.26 -11.55
C LEU A 149 -49.13 -20.07 -11.81
N MET A 150 -49.37 -21.10 -10.99
CA MET A 150 -50.65 -21.81 -11.00
C MET A 150 -51.75 -20.89 -10.46
N GLU A 151 -52.92 -20.94 -11.08
CA GLU A 151 -54.09 -20.16 -10.69
C GLU A 151 -54.50 -20.51 -9.24
N GLY A 152 -54.64 -19.50 -8.38
CA GLY A 152 -54.92 -19.69 -6.94
C GLY A 152 -53.68 -19.94 -6.06
N SER A 153 -52.46 -19.87 -6.61
CA SER A 153 -51.24 -19.95 -5.79
C SER A 153 -51.10 -18.71 -4.88
N ASN A 154 -50.93 -18.96 -3.58
CA ASN A 154 -50.69 -17.91 -2.59
C ASN A 154 -49.17 -17.67 -2.42
N PRO A 155 -48.74 -16.42 -2.19
CA PRO A 155 -47.34 -16.12 -1.89
C PRO A 155 -46.82 -16.93 -0.69
N VAL A 156 -45.70 -17.62 -0.86
CA VAL A 156 -45.07 -18.39 0.21
C VAL A 156 -44.23 -17.45 1.07
N LYS A 157 -44.63 -17.24 2.33
CA LYS A 157 -43.86 -16.48 3.32
C LYS A 157 -43.18 -17.44 4.29
N VAL A 158 -41.89 -17.69 4.09
CA VAL A 158 -41.07 -18.51 5.00
C VAL A 158 -40.29 -17.60 5.96
N LYS A 159 -40.07 -18.06 7.19
CA LYS A 159 -39.19 -17.36 8.14
C LYS A 159 -37.72 -17.42 7.66
N PRO A 160 -36.94 -16.35 7.85
CA PRO A 160 -35.51 -16.36 7.54
C PRO A 160 -34.76 -17.49 8.27
N TYR A 161 -33.81 -18.12 7.59
CA TYR A 161 -32.91 -19.10 8.19
C TYR A 161 -31.78 -18.38 8.93
N ARG A 162 -31.38 -18.92 10.10
CA ARG A 162 -30.23 -18.40 10.85
C ARG A 162 -28.93 -18.89 10.22
N TYR A 163 -28.07 -17.96 9.82
CA TYR A 163 -26.74 -18.25 9.28
C TYR A 163 -25.66 -18.11 10.35
N PRO A 164 -24.63 -18.99 10.37
CA PRO A 164 -23.41 -18.76 11.13
C PRO A 164 -22.77 -17.41 10.75
N HIS A 165 -22.16 -16.72 11.72
CA HIS A 165 -21.62 -15.37 11.54
C HIS A 165 -20.68 -15.24 10.33
N SER A 166 -19.81 -16.22 10.11
CA SER A 166 -18.88 -16.22 8.98
C SER A 166 -19.59 -16.24 7.62
N GLN A 167 -20.70 -16.97 7.49
CA GLN A 167 -21.50 -17.04 6.27
C GLN A 167 -22.30 -15.76 6.07
N LYS A 168 -22.90 -15.21 7.14
CA LYS A 168 -23.62 -13.94 7.08
C LYS A 168 -22.73 -12.81 6.58
N THR A 169 -21.51 -12.67 7.11
CA THR A 169 -20.56 -11.63 6.67
C THR A 169 -20.22 -11.76 5.19
N GLN A 170 -19.98 -12.98 4.70
CA GLN A 170 -19.69 -13.21 3.27
C GLN A 170 -20.90 -12.89 2.39
N ILE A 171 -22.10 -13.30 2.80
CA ILE A 171 -23.34 -12.99 2.08
C ILE A 171 -23.58 -11.48 2.05
N GLU A 172 -23.36 -10.77 3.15
CA GLU A 172 -23.47 -9.30 3.23
C GLU A 172 -22.48 -8.59 2.30
N GLN A 173 -21.25 -9.09 2.21
CA GLN A 173 -20.22 -8.58 1.29
C GLN A 173 -20.65 -8.78 -0.17
N MET A 174 -21.05 -10.00 -0.55
CA MET A 174 -21.53 -10.29 -1.91
C MET A 174 -22.73 -9.42 -2.29
N ILE A 175 -23.69 -9.26 -1.40
CA ILE A 175 -24.86 -8.41 -1.64
C ILE A 175 -24.46 -6.93 -1.74
N HIS A 176 -23.46 -6.47 -0.99
CA HIS A 176 -22.94 -5.11 -1.13
C HIS A 176 -22.30 -4.90 -2.50
N GLU A 177 -21.48 -5.84 -2.96
CA GLU A 177 -20.87 -5.82 -4.28
C GLU A 177 -21.92 -5.83 -5.40
N MET A 178 -22.93 -6.71 -5.31
CA MET A 178 -24.00 -6.80 -6.30
C MET A 178 -24.82 -5.50 -6.39
N LEU A 179 -25.14 -4.86 -5.25
CA LEU A 179 -25.88 -3.59 -5.27
C LEU A 179 -25.04 -2.38 -5.67
N HIS A 180 -23.71 -2.46 -5.52
CA HIS A 180 -22.82 -1.43 -6.05
C HIS A 180 -22.76 -1.48 -7.59
N GLN A 181 -22.87 -2.68 -8.17
CA GLN A 181 -22.95 -2.87 -9.61
C GLN A 181 -24.33 -2.56 -10.18
N GLU A 182 -25.41 -2.84 -9.44
CA GLU A 182 -26.79 -2.64 -9.90
C GLU A 182 -27.73 -2.13 -8.79
N PRO A 183 -27.90 -0.81 -8.62
CA PRO A 183 -28.64 -0.24 -7.49
C PRO A 183 -30.17 -0.42 -7.56
N GLU A 184 -30.74 -0.74 -8.73
CA GLU A 184 -32.20 -0.82 -8.95
C GLU A 184 -32.81 -2.23 -8.77
N CYS A 185 -32.01 -3.25 -8.43
CA CYS A 185 -32.52 -4.62 -8.28
C CYS A 185 -33.33 -4.82 -6.98
N GLN A 186 -34.66 -4.76 -7.08
CA GLN A 186 -35.61 -4.87 -5.96
C GLN A 186 -35.49 -6.18 -5.17
N PHE A 187 -35.14 -7.29 -5.82
CA PHE A 187 -34.94 -8.59 -5.14
C PHE A 187 -33.77 -8.56 -4.16
N ILE A 188 -32.69 -7.84 -4.49
CA ILE A 188 -31.49 -7.78 -3.64
C ILE A 188 -31.74 -6.84 -2.44
N GLN A 189 -32.56 -5.79 -2.62
CA GLN A 189 -32.98 -4.91 -1.52
C GLN A 189 -33.76 -5.69 -0.45
N GLN A 190 -34.63 -6.61 -0.86
CA GLN A 190 -35.43 -7.42 0.07
C GLN A 190 -34.57 -8.43 0.86
N VAL A 191 -33.49 -8.97 0.27
CA VAL A 191 -32.53 -9.83 0.99
C VAL A 191 -31.71 -9.03 2.01
N LYS A 192 -31.31 -7.79 1.69
CA LYS A 192 -30.63 -6.89 2.66
C LYS A 192 -31.49 -6.62 3.90
N GLU A 193 -32.78 -6.39 3.72
CA GLU A 193 -33.70 -6.12 4.84
C GLU A 193 -33.86 -7.34 5.76
N VAL A 194 -33.93 -8.54 5.19
CA VAL A 194 -34.00 -9.78 5.96
C VAL A 194 -32.75 -10.01 6.83
N LEU A 195 -31.56 -9.78 6.28
CA LEU A 195 -30.30 -9.96 7.03
C LEU A 195 -30.10 -8.94 8.15
N LYS A 196 -30.63 -7.72 7.98
CA LYS A 196 -30.62 -6.67 9.03
C LYS A 196 -31.54 -7.01 10.21
N SER A 197 -32.64 -7.73 9.97
CA SER A 197 -33.60 -8.11 11.02
C SER A 197 -33.04 -9.12 12.04
N ASP A 198 -31.95 -9.81 11.73
CA ASP A 198 -31.34 -10.82 12.61
C ASP A 198 -30.28 -10.25 13.59
N ASN A 199 -30.13 -8.92 13.66
CA ASN A 199 -29.22 -8.22 14.59
C ASN A 199 -29.95 -7.59 15.81
N HIS A 200 -31.08 -8.16 16.24
CA HIS A 200 -31.71 -7.89 17.54
C HIS A 200 -31.96 -9.19 18.30
#